data_AF-A0A0L6WJR6-F1
#
_entry.id   AF-A0A0L6WJR6-F1
#
_cell.length_a   1.000
_cell.length_b   1.000
_cell.length_c   1.000
_cell.angle_alpha   90.00
_cell.angle_beta   90.00
_cell.angle_gamma   90.00
#
_symmetry.space_group_name_H-M   'P 1'
#
loop_
_entity.id
_entity.type
_entity.pdbx_description
1 polymer ?
#
loop_
_entity_poly.entity_id
_entity_poly.type
_entity_poly.pdbx_seq_one_letter_code
_entity_poly.pdbx_strand_id
1 'polypeptide(L)' 'ISSSFQVTRQWFTSLGIWGVGAGTAALLLLSVTPLVKREFLVKVPVLGSYYEDKTPACDKPF' A
#
# COMPACT_ATOMS: atom_id res chain seq x y z
N ILE A 1 -5.05 17.06 -31.77
CA ILE A 1 -5.00 16.59 -30.36
C ILE A 1 -6.05 17.37 -29.59
N SER A 2 -7.06 16.69 -29.04
CA SER A 2 -8.15 17.35 -28.30
C SER A 2 -7.61 18.07 -27.06
N SER A 3 -8.13 19.24 -26.74
CA SER A 3 -7.72 20.09 -25.60
C SER A 3 -7.74 19.33 -24.26
N SER A 4 -8.67 18.39 -24.09
CA SER A 4 -8.77 17.51 -22.92
C SER A 4 -7.54 16.62 -22.70
N PHE A 5 -6.86 16.19 -23.76
CA PHE A 5 -5.67 15.33 -23.65
C PHE A 5 -4.44 16.10 -23.14
N GLN A 6 -4.35 17.41 -23.41
CA GLN A 6 -3.27 18.25 -22.91
C GLN A 6 -3.42 18.54 -21.41
N VAL A 7 -4.65 18.78 -20.94
CA VAL A 7 -4.94 18.99 -19.52
C VAL A 7 -4.55 17.74 -18.71
N THR A 8 -4.95 16.54 -19.13
CA THR A 8 -4.57 15.29 -18.44
C THR A 8 -3.06 15.14 -18.32
N ARG A 9 -2.30 15.48 -19.36
CA ARG A 9 -0.83 15.42 -19.34
C ARG A 9 -0.21 16.40 -18.35
N GLN A 10 -0.76 17.61 -18.23
CA GLN A 10 -0.27 18.63 -17.31
C GLN A 10 -0.50 18.24 -15.84
N TRP A 11 -1.61 17.57 -15.54
CA TRP A 11 -1.94 17.14 -14.17
C TRP A 11 -1.41 15.75 -13.81
N PHE A 12 -0.86 15.00 -14.77
CA PHE A 12 -0.41 13.63 -14.58
C PHE A 12 0.53 13.45 -13.39
N THR A 13 1.56 14.30 -13.29
CA THR A 13 2.53 14.24 -12.19
C THR A 13 1.89 14.53 -10.83
N SER A 14 1.01 15.53 -10.76
CA SER A 14 0.30 15.89 -9.53
C SER A 14 -0.62 14.77 -9.05
N LEU A 15 -1.39 14.19 -9.97
CA LEU A 15 -2.23 13.02 -9.69
C LEU A 15 -1.41 11.81 -9.24
N GLY A 16 -0.23 11.60 -9.84
CA GLY A 16 0.71 10.57 -9.39
C GLY A 16 1.13 10.77 -7.94
N ILE A 17 1.57 11.99 -7.57
CA ILE A 17 1.98 12.31 -6.19
C ILE A 17 0.83 12.15 -5.20
N TRP A 18 -0.35 12.68 -5.54
CA TRP A 18 -1.54 12.53 -4.70
C TRP A 18 -2.00 11.08 -4.58
N GLY A 19 -1.89 10.29 -5.67
CA GLY A 19 -2.18 8.86 -5.66
C GLY A 19 -1.24 8.08 -4.74
N VAL A 20 0.06 8.38 -4.78
CA VAL A 20 1.04 7.79 -3.84
C VAL A 20 0.73 8.19 -2.40
N GLY A 21 0.44 9.47 -2.14
CA GLY A 21 0.10 9.96 -0.80
C GLY A 21 -1.16 9.30 -0.25
N ALA A 22 -2.25 9.30 -1.01
CA ALA A 22 -3.51 8.67 -0.63
C ALA A 22 -3.38 7.15 -0.46
N GLY A 23 -2.68 6.47 -1.36
CA GLY A 23 -2.41 5.03 -1.25
C GLY A 23 -1.60 4.69 0.01
N THR A 24 -0.58 5.50 0.32
CA THR A 24 0.23 5.33 1.53
C THR A 24 -0.61 5.55 2.79
N ALA A 25 -1.45 6.59 2.83
CA ALA A 25 -2.37 6.84 3.93
C ALA A 25 -3.37 5.68 4.12
N ALA A 26 -3.93 5.16 3.04
CA ALA A 26 -4.82 4.01 3.08
C ALA A 26 -4.11 2.75 3.63
N LEU A 27 -2.90 2.46 3.17
CA LEU A 27 -2.09 1.35 3.67
C LEU A 27 -1.74 1.51 5.15
N LEU A 28 -1.48 2.74 5.61
CA LEU A 28 -1.22 3.02 7.02
C LEU A 28 -2.44 2.74 7.88
N LEU A 29 -3.61 3.21 7.47
CA LEU A 29 -4.87 2.96 8.19
C LEU A 29 -5.25 1.48 8.16
N LEU A 30 -5.06 0.80 7.03
CA LEU A 30 -5.36 -0.62 6.84
C LEU A 30 -4.26 -1.54 7.36
N SER A 31 -3.15 -1.00 7.86
CA SER A 31 -2.02 -1.80 8.32
C SER A 31 -2.39 -2.76 9.44
N VAL A 32 -3.45 -2.50 10.20
CA VAL A 32 -3.94 -3.39 11.28
C VAL A 32 -4.69 -4.61 10.72
N THR A 33 -5.19 -4.54 9.49
CA THR A 33 -5.97 -5.62 8.90
C THR A 33 -5.07 -6.80 8.48
N PRO A 34 -5.39 -8.04 8.91
CA PRO A 34 -4.50 -9.19 8.68
C PRO A 34 -4.32 -9.51 7.19
N LEU A 35 -5.35 -9.26 6.37
CA LEU A 35 -5.28 -9.48 4.92
C LEU A 35 -4.25 -8.56 4.26
N VAL A 36 -4.24 -7.27 4.60
CA VAL A 36 -3.29 -6.30 4.02
C VAL A 36 -1.87 -6.56 4.51
N LYS A 37 -1.68 -6.94 5.78
CA LYS A 37 -0.37 -7.37 6.27
C LYS A 37 0.17 -8.56 5.48
N ARG A 38 -0.59 -9.67 5.44
CA ARG A 38 -0.13 -10.95 4.86
C ARG A 38 0.05 -10.87 3.35
N GLU A 39 -0.89 -10.25 2.65
CA GLU A 39 -0.92 -10.30 1.19
C GLU A 39 -0.11 -9.18 0.53
N PHE A 40 0.10 -8.06 1.21
CA PHE A 40 0.77 -6.90 0.64
C PHE A 40 2.01 -6.46 1.44
N LEU A 41 1.84 -6.07 2.70
CA LEU A 41 2.93 -5.42 3.47
C LEU A 41 4.12 -6.35 3.74
N VAL A 42 3.88 -7.65 3.95
CA VAL A 42 4.95 -8.66 4.10
C VAL A 42 5.78 -8.81 2.82
N LYS A 43 5.22 -8.51 1.64
CA LYS A 43 5.90 -8.64 0.34
C LYS A 43 6.67 -7.38 -0.07
N VAL A 44 6.57 -6.29 0.71
CA VAL A 44 7.31 -5.05 0.43
C VAL A 44 8.80 -5.28 0.72
N PRO A 45 9.70 -5.06 -0.26
CA PRO A 45 11.14 -5.15 -0.02
C PRO A 45 11.54 -4.26 1.15
N VAL A 46 12.47 -4.72 1.99
CA VAL A 46 12.94 -4.05 3.22
C VAL A 46 11.94 -4.06 4.39
N LEU A 47 10.63 -3.93 4.16
CA LEU A 47 9.61 -3.87 5.23
C LEU A 47 8.98 -5.22 5.59
N GLY A 48 9.17 -6.26 4.78
CA GLY A 48 8.50 -7.54 4.97
C GLY A 48 8.70 -8.19 6.35
N SER A 49 9.94 -8.20 6.84
CA SER A 49 10.29 -8.81 8.14
C SER A 49 9.69 -8.09 9.35
N TYR A 50 9.28 -6.82 9.18
CA TYR A 50 8.59 -6.04 10.21
C TYR A 50 7.13 -6.47 10.35
N TYR A 51 6.46 -6.79 9.24
CA TYR A 51 5.05 -7.20 9.23
C TYR A 51 4.84 -8.71 9.34
N GLU A 52 5.91 -9.50 9.31
CA GLU A 52 5.87 -10.96 9.44
C GLU A 52 5.43 -11.39 10.85
N ASP A 53 4.45 -12.30 10.90
CA ASP A 53 4.03 -12.96 12.14
C ASP A 53 5.03 -14.06 12.52
N LYS A 54 5.78 -13.82 13.59
CA LYS A 54 6.78 -14.77 14.13
C LYS A 54 6.22 -15.69 15.22
N THR A 55 4.92 -15.60 15.50
CA THR A 55 4.27 -16.42 16.53
C THR A 55 4.21 -17.87 16.06
N PRO A 56 4.76 -18.84 16.81
CA PRO A 56 4.74 -20.24 16.42
C PRO A 56 3.30 -20.78 16.40
N ALA A 57 3.06 -21.81 15.58
CA ALA A 57 1.72 -22.37 15.42
C ALA A 57 1.16 -22.98 16.72
N CYS A 58 2.01 -23.44 17.63
CA CYS A 58 1.59 -24.01 18.92
C CYS A 58 0.98 -22.96 19.88
N ASP A 59 1.36 -21.69 19.73
CA ASP A 59 0.89 -20.59 20.61
C ASP A 59 -0.36 -19.90 20.07
N LYS A 60 -0.82 -20.31 18.88
CA LYS A 60 -2.05 -19.81 18.27
C LYS A 60 -3.23 -20.65 18.78
N PRO A 61 -4.23 -20.03 19.45
CA PRO A 61 -5.38 -20.76 19.98
C PRO A 61 -6.33 -21.29 18.90
N PHE A 62 -6.09 -20.93 17.62
CA PHE A 62 -6.81 -21.35 16.42
C PHE A 62 -5.89 -21.24 15.19
#